data_AF-A0A6L5G820-F1
#
_entry.id   AF-A0A6L5G820-F1
#
_cell.length_a   1.000
_cell.length_b   1.000
_cell.length_c   1.000
_cell.angle_alpha   90.00
_cell.angle_beta   90.00
_cell.angle_gamma   90.00
#
_symmetry.space_group_name_H-M   'P 1'
#
loop_
_entity.id
_entity.type
_entity.pdbx_description
1 polymer ?
#
loop_
_entity_poly.entity_id
_entity_poly.type
_entity_poly.pdbx_seq_one_letter_code
_entity_poly.pdbx_strand_id
1 'polypeptide(L)'
;MTVPPNYGPPPEQPQTPGYGFQSPYNGGQSPYGGQPQQPQPPYGGAGPQFSAGQAGGGQPPYEPPSPYGGPVLPPEPPKRNYGLIGGVIVGALVLVLGGVLLVVMNLNDKKAEEEQAAGDPTSEEASLSGDATPSEEVTTEEETGSEVGMCLPYEPVIAEDGYGDGLELIECSDATAFWEITAQSYDVSDVAVDDEGNLVDFTAAKALCGEDWAVLHPGDAWSNWHYVYSSGTLDSLYCIKATGAPDPAEPENTPYVPAEGDCFYDADSWWTVDCGSSLAQYVVVGTVIIDTPVAMTEEEAADQATCGGAWYWQVTDPEGRTSAILCGDDV
;
A
#
# COMPACT_ATOMS: atom_id res chain seq x y z
N MET A 1 42.80 30.24 -37.78
CA MET A 1 41.88 29.83 -38.86
C MET A 1 41.47 28.41 -38.57
N THR A 2 40.38 28.27 -37.83
CA THR A 2 39.83 27.01 -37.31
C THR A 2 38.82 26.47 -38.32
N VAL A 3 39.05 25.24 -38.76
CA VAL A 3 38.15 24.50 -39.66
C VAL A 3 37.01 23.92 -38.81
N PRO A 4 35.73 24.15 -39.14
CA PRO A 4 34.62 23.57 -38.40
C PRO A 4 34.45 22.08 -38.74
N PRO A 5 34.13 21.21 -37.77
CA PRO A 5 33.79 19.82 -38.04
C PRO A 5 32.42 19.74 -38.75
N ASN A 6 32.43 19.05 -39.89
CA ASN A 6 31.29 18.70 -40.72
C ASN A 6 30.58 17.49 -40.10
N TYR A 7 29.40 17.71 -39.51
CA TYR A 7 28.53 16.63 -39.04
C TYR A 7 27.69 16.12 -40.22
N GLY A 8 27.93 14.86 -40.61
CA GLY A 8 27.12 14.16 -41.61
C GLY A 8 25.71 13.86 -41.10
N PRO A 9 24.78 13.47 -42.00
CA PRO A 9 23.40 13.15 -41.64
C PRO A 9 23.31 11.89 -40.75
N PRO A 10 22.29 11.81 -39.87
CA PRO A 10 22.12 10.70 -38.93
C PRO A 10 21.82 9.37 -39.63
N PRO A 11 22.19 8.22 -39.02
CA PRO A 11 21.88 6.90 -39.55
C PRO A 11 20.37 6.62 -39.52
N GLU A 12 19.89 5.96 -40.58
CA GLU A 12 18.50 5.54 -40.78
C GLU A 12 18.09 4.50 -39.71
N GLN A 13 16.97 4.76 -39.03
CA GLN A 13 16.32 3.79 -38.14
C GLN A 13 15.75 2.60 -38.94
N PRO A 14 15.87 1.36 -38.44
CA PRO A 14 15.18 0.20 -39.01
C PRO A 14 13.65 0.34 -38.87
N GLN A 15 12.93 0.22 -39.98
CA GLN A 15 11.46 0.18 -39.99
C GLN A 15 10.96 -1.16 -39.45
N THR A 16 10.06 -1.10 -38.46
CA THR A 16 9.29 -2.24 -37.96
C THR A 16 8.12 -2.56 -38.91
N PRO A 17 7.87 -3.84 -39.28
CA PRO A 17 6.75 -4.21 -40.14
C PRO A 17 5.39 -4.07 -39.45
N GLY A 18 4.57 -3.15 -39.97
CA GLY A 18 3.18 -2.96 -39.53
C GLY A 18 2.26 -4.10 -39.97
N TYR A 19 1.61 -4.74 -39.01
CA TYR A 19 0.47 -5.63 -39.26
C TYR A 19 -0.80 -4.81 -39.40
N GLY A 20 -1.35 -4.80 -40.61
CA GLY A 20 -2.65 -4.23 -40.91
C GLY A 20 -3.78 -5.20 -40.60
N PHE A 21 -4.83 -4.70 -39.94
CA PHE A 21 -6.17 -5.27 -40.03
C PHE A 21 -7.10 -4.24 -40.67
N GLN A 22 -7.46 -4.51 -41.92
CA GLN A 22 -8.59 -3.90 -42.61
C GLN A 22 -9.87 -4.59 -42.14
N SER A 23 -10.92 -3.81 -41.82
CA SER A 23 -12.29 -4.26 -42.05
C SER A 23 -13.18 -3.08 -42.44
N PRO A 24 -14.08 -3.26 -43.44
CA PRO A 24 -14.59 -2.16 -44.25
C PRO A 24 -15.87 -1.51 -43.71
N TYR A 25 -15.87 -0.19 -43.72
CA TYR A 25 -17.07 0.64 -43.75
C TYR A 25 -17.88 0.33 -45.02
N ASN A 26 -19.16 -0.04 -44.86
CA ASN A 26 -20.12 -0.05 -45.96
C ASN A 26 -21.42 0.62 -45.48
N GLY A 27 -21.76 1.75 -46.11
CA GLY A 27 -22.98 2.49 -45.88
C GLY A 27 -24.16 1.94 -46.69
N GLY A 28 -25.37 2.10 -46.15
CA GLY A 28 -26.62 1.81 -46.85
C GLY A 28 -27.83 2.25 -46.03
N GLN A 29 -28.65 3.14 -46.60
CA GLN A 29 -29.82 3.79 -46.01
C GLN A 29 -31.14 2.99 -46.15
N SER A 30 -32.03 3.10 -45.13
CA SER A 30 -33.53 3.14 -45.13
C SER A 30 -34.36 1.88 -45.50
N PRO A 31 -35.70 1.80 -45.22
CA PRO A 31 -36.57 2.39 -44.16
C PRO A 31 -37.70 1.45 -43.59
N TYR A 32 -38.49 1.95 -42.62
CA TYR A 32 -39.87 1.54 -42.18
C TYR A 32 -40.11 0.37 -41.19
N GLY A 33 -40.71 0.71 -40.02
CA GLY A 33 -41.97 0.09 -39.55
C GLY A 33 -42.01 -0.64 -38.20
N GLY A 34 -42.78 -0.11 -37.25
CA GLY A 34 -43.73 -0.93 -36.44
C GLY A 34 -43.45 -1.16 -34.94
N GLN A 35 -44.09 -0.36 -34.08
CA GLN A 35 -44.44 -0.65 -32.68
C GLN A 35 -45.54 -1.76 -32.61
N PRO A 36 -45.77 -2.46 -31.47
CA PRO A 36 -46.68 -1.93 -30.45
C PRO A 36 -46.35 -2.28 -28.97
N GLN A 37 -46.98 -1.51 -28.08
CA GLN A 37 -46.99 -1.54 -26.61
C GLN A 37 -47.57 -2.84 -26.00
N GLN A 38 -47.09 -3.18 -24.79
CA GLN A 38 -47.76 -4.13 -23.89
C GLN A 38 -48.49 -3.44 -22.73
N PRO A 39 -49.57 -4.04 -22.19
CA PRO A 39 -50.60 -3.36 -21.40
C PRO A 39 -50.47 -3.55 -19.87
N GLN A 40 -50.97 -2.56 -19.14
CA GLN A 40 -51.18 -2.56 -17.67
C GLN A 40 -52.42 -3.39 -17.25
N PRO A 41 -52.45 -3.97 -16.03
CA PRO A 41 -53.67 -4.52 -15.44
C PRO A 41 -54.40 -3.53 -14.49
N PRO A 42 -55.73 -3.68 -14.30
CA PRO A 42 -56.61 -2.61 -13.84
C PRO A 42 -57.06 -2.69 -12.37
N TYR A 43 -57.56 -1.53 -11.92
CA TYR A 43 -58.08 -1.17 -10.61
C TYR A 43 -59.59 -1.43 -10.47
N GLY A 44 -60.02 -2.04 -9.35
CA GLY A 44 -61.33 -1.81 -8.71
C GLY A 44 -62.49 -2.80 -8.99
N GLY A 45 -63.05 -3.39 -7.94
CA GLY A 45 -64.34 -4.10 -7.95
C GLY A 45 -64.80 -4.54 -6.56
N ALA A 46 -65.97 -4.06 -6.12
CA ALA A 46 -66.53 -4.18 -4.77
C ALA A 46 -67.66 -5.23 -4.64
N GLY A 47 -67.70 -5.94 -3.50
CA GLY A 47 -68.87 -6.57 -2.81
C GLY A 47 -69.54 -7.81 -3.44
N PRO A 48 -70.39 -8.59 -2.71
CA PRO A 48 -70.94 -8.39 -1.35
C PRO A 48 -70.84 -9.61 -0.36
N GLN A 49 -71.35 -9.36 0.84
CA GLN A 49 -71.33 -10.10 2.12
C GLN A 49 -71.97 -11.50 2.15
N PHE A 50 -71.53 -12.36 3.09
CA PHE A 50 -72.41 -13.11 4.02
C PHE A 50 -71.71 -13.39 5.36
N SER A 51 -72.51 -13.36 6.43
CA SER A 51 -72.16 -13.26 7.86
C SER A 51 -72.40 -14.58 8.60
N ALA A 52 -71.60 -14.90 9.63
CA ALA A 52 -72.06 -15.52 10.90
C ALA A 52 -70.88 -15.79 11.88
N GLY A 53 -71.02 -15.36 13.15
CA GLY A 53 -70.48 -16.15 14.28
C GLY A 53 -69.52 -15.50 15.30
N GLN A 54 -70.04 -14.61 16.16
CA GLN A 54 -69.95 -14.70 17.64
C GLN A 54 -68.62 -14.44 18.42
N ALA A 55 -68.64 -13.27 19.10
CA ALA A 55 -68.26 -12.99 20.50
C ALA A 55 -66.79 -12.78 20.94
N GLY A 56 -66.50 -11.54 21.39
CA GLY A 56 -65.85 -11.34 22.69
C GLY A 56 -64.63 -10.41 22.80
N GLY A 57 -64.87 -9.10 22.91
CA GLY A 57 -64.19 -8.24 23.92
C GLY A 57 -62.89 -7.50 23.57
N GLY A 58 -62.96 -6.15 23.60
CA GLY A 58 -61.86 -5.28 24.05
C GLY A 58 -61.10 -4.48 22.97
N GLN A 59 -61.58 -3.26 22.66
CA GLN A 59 -60.81 -2.24 21.94
C GLN A 59 -59.81 -1.52 22.87
N PRO A 60 -58.58 -1.25 22.43
CA PRO A 60 -57.80 -0.10 22.93
C PRO A 60 -58.04 1.16 22.06
N PRO A 61 -57.76 2.36 22.59
CA PRO A 61 -58.16 3.65 22.00
C PRO A 61 -57.36 4.00 20.74
N TYR A 62 -58.01 4.71 19.83
CA TYR A 62 -57.43 5.26 18.61
C TYR A 62 -56.60 6.52 18.94
N GLU A 63 -55.28 6.45 18.81
CA GLU A 63 -54.40 7.61 18.89
C GLU A 63 -54.39 8.38 17.55
N PRO A 64 -54.30 9.72 17.56
CA PRO A 64 -54.25 10.53 16.36
C PRO A 64 -52.89 10.38 15.63
N PRO A 65 -52.84 10.52 14.29
CA PRO A 65 -51.60 10.37 13.53
C PRO A 65 -50.63 11.51 13.81
N SER A 66 -49.42 11.17 14.28
CA SER A 66 -48.30 12.10 14.45
C SER A 66 -47.78 12.60 13.09
N PRO A 67 -47.43 13.89 12.96
CA PRO A 67 -46.86 14.45 11.75
C PRO A 67 -45.35 14.18 11.66
N TYR A 68 -44.89 13.79 10.48
CA TYR A 68 -43.49 13.88 9.99
C TYR A 68 -42.40 13.19 10.83
N GLY A 69 -42.02 11.98 10.40
CA GLY A 69 -40.73 11.38 10.76
C GLY A 69 -39.59 12.12 10.09
N GLY A 70 -38.64 12.59 10.89
CA GLY A 70 -37.34 13.08 10.42
C GLY A 70 -36.44 11.92 9.94
N PRO A 71 -35.35 12.22 9.22
CA PRO A 71 -34.43 11.21 8.71
C PRO A 71 -33.82 10.39 9.85
N VAL A 72 -33.71 9.08 9.62
CA VAL A 72 -33.09 8.11 10.51
C VAL A 72 -31.58 8.39 10.51
N LEU A 73 -31.00 8.68 11.67
CA LEU A 73 -29.55 8.80 11.81
C LEU A 73 -28.90 7.43 11.56
N PRO A 74 -27.77 7.35 10.82
CA PRO A 74 -27.03 6.11 10.66
C PRO A 74 -26.52 5.60 12.02
N PRO A 75 -26.36 4.28 12.19
CA PRO A 75 -25.90 3.69 13.45
C PRO A 75 -24.50 4.20 13.83
N GLU A 76 -24.33 4.64 15.08
CA GLU A 76 -23.01 5.01 15.63
C GLU A 76 -22.03 3.82 15.54
N PRO A 77 -20.78 4.04 15.09
CA PRO A 77 -19.78 2.99 15.05
C PRO A 77 -19.44 2.46 16.47
N PRO A 78 -19.13 1.16 16.61
CA PRO A 78 -18.88 0.54 17.90
C PRO A 78 -17.65 1.14 18.59
N LYS A 79 -17.83 1.60 19.83
CA LYS A 79 -16.74 2.12 20.67
C LYS A 79 -15.70 1.02 20.97
N ARG A 80 -14.50 1.18 20.42
CA ARG A 80 -13.33 0.33 20.72
C ARG A 80 -12.81 0.64 22.13
N ASN A 81 -12.76 -0.37 22.99
CA ASN A 81 -12.31 -0.25 24.39
C ASN A 81 -10.79 -0.44 24.49
N TYR A 82 -10.03 0.64 24.33
CA TYR A 82 -8.55 0.67 24.49
C TYR A 82 -8.05 0.32 25.90
N GLY A 83 -8.94 0.26 26.90
CA GLY A 83 -8.57 0.03 28.30
C GLY A 83 -8.07 -1.39 28.62
N LEU A 84 -8.39 -2.40 27.80
CA LEU A 84 -8.01 -3.80 28.06
C LEU A 84 -6.63 -4.16 27.48
N ILE A 85 -6.22 -3.49 26.39
CA ILE A 85 -4.91 -3.65 25.77
C ILE A 85 -3.82 -2.97 26.62
N GLY A 86 -4.10 -1.79 27.18
CA GLY A 86 -3.15 -1.08 28.04
C GLY A 86 -2.79 -1.83 29.34
N GLY A 87 -3.69 -2.64 29.89
CA GLY A 87 -3.45 -3.38 31.14
C GLY A 87 -2.50 -4.58 30.98
N VAL A 88 -2.51 -5.25 29.83
CA VAL A 88 -1.68 -6.42 29.53
C VAL A 88 -0.23 -5.99 29.26
N ILE A 89 -0.04 -4.87 28.55
CA ILE A 89 1.28 -4.33 28.20
C ILE A 89 2.07 -3.94 29.46
N VAL A 90 1.44 -3.26 30.42
CA VAL A 90 2.10 -2.85 31.67
C VAL A 90 2.50 -4.06 32.53
N GLY A 91 1.66 -5.10 32.57
CA GLY A 91 1.98 -6.34 33.29
C GLY A 91 3.16 -7.12 32.70
N ALA A 92 3.24 -7.18 31.37
CA ALA A 92 4.34 -7.83 30.65
C ALA A 92 5.66 -7.05 30.80
N LEU A 93 5.63 -5.72 30.71
CA LEU A 93 6.79 -4.85 30.90
C LEU A 93 7.46 -5.02 32.26
N VAL A 94 6.68 -5.14 33.35
CA VAL A 94 7.23 -5.33 34.70
C VAL A 94 7.92 -6.70 34.84
N LEU A 95 7.38 -7.75 34.22
CA LEU A 95 7.99 -9.08 34.25
C LEU A 95 9.27 -9.16 33.41
N VAL A 96 9.29 -8.53 32.24
CA VAL A 96 10.47 -8.50 31.36
C VAL A 96 11.59 -7.67 31.97
N LEU A 97 11.30 -6.46 32.46
CA LEU A 97 12.29 -5.61 33.12
C LEU A 97 12.85 -6.26 34.40
N GLY A 98 12.00 -6.92 35.19
CA GLY A 98 12.44 -7.68 36.38
C GLY A 98 13.32 -8.89 36.03
N GLY A 99 13.01 -9.59 34.93
CA GLY A 99 13.79 -10.72 34.45
C GLY A 99 15.16 -10.33 33.90
N VAL A 100 15.23 -9.27 33.08
CA VAL A 100 16.48 -8.75 32.51
C VAL A 100 17.44 -8.25 33.59
N LEU A 101 16.92 -7.54 34.61
CA LEU A 101 17.75 -7.07 35.72
C LEU A 101 18.42 -8.23 36.49
N LEU A 102 17.68 -9.32 36.72
CA LEU A 102 18.21 -10.51 37.40
C LEU A 102 19.29 -11.22 36.58
N VAL A 103 19.15 -11.28 35.25
CA VAL A 103 20.15 -11.90 34.37
C VAL A 103 21.43 -11.07 34.30
N VAL A 104 21.31 -9.75 34.17
CA VAL A 104 22.48 -8.84 34.10
C VAL A 104 23.27 -8.85 35.42
N MET A 105 22.61 -8.85 36.57
CA MET A 105 23.31 -8.95 37.86
C MET A 105 24.07 -10.28 38.02
N ASN A 106 23.50 -11.39 37.53
CA ASN A 106 24.12 -12.72 37.65
C ASN A 106 25.24 -12.99 36.62
N LEU A 107 25.31 -12.19 35.54
CA LEU A 107 26.39 -12.23 34.55
C LEU A 107 27.58 -11.33 34.94
N ASN A 108 27.33 -10.22 35.65
CA ASN A 108 28.40 -9.33 36.11
C ASN A 108 29.27 -9.94 37.20
N ASP A 109 28.75 -10.84 38.04
CA ASP A 109 29.57 -11.56 39.03
C ASP A 109 30.57 -12.55 38.40
N LYS A 110 30.38 -12.92 37.12
CA LYS A 110 31.23 -13.89 36.41
C LYS A 110 32.33 -13.25 35.56
N LYS A 111 32.25 -11.95 35.29
CA LYS A 111 33.16 -11.26 34.36
C LYS A 111 34.40 -10.65 35.02
N ALA A 112 34.50 -10.70 36.35
CA ALA A 112 35.55 -10.04 37.12
C ALA A 112 36.85 -10.86 37.32
N GLU A 113 36.95 -12.09 36.82
CA GLU A 113 38.10 -12.98 37.11
C GLU A 113 39.04 -13.31 35.93
N GLU A 114 38.82 -12.82 34.70
CA GLU A 114 39.55 -13.35 33.52
C GLU A 114 40.46 -12.40 32.70
N GLU A 115 40.72 -11.15 33.12
CA GLU A 115 41.70 -10.29 32.43
C GLU A 115 42.87 -9.87 33.32
N GLN A 116 43.85 -10.77 33.49
CA GLN A 116 45.23 -10.44 33.85
C GLN A 116 46.23 -11.45 33.24
N ALA A 117 47.23 -10.91 32.53
CA ALA A 117 48.46 -11.51 31.94
C ALA A 117 48.40 -11.55 30.39
N ALA A 118 49.36 -11.04 29.60
CA ALA A 118 50.74 -10.57 29.75
C ALA A 118 51.01 -9.62 28.54
N GLY A 119 51.90 -8.62 28.49
CA GLY A 119 53.29 -8.54 28.92
C GLY A 119 54.17 -8.19 27.69
N ASP A 120 54.47 -6.89 27.50
CA ASP A 120 55.60 -6.35 26.70
C ASP A 120 56.93 -6.65 27.47
N PRO A 121 58.18 -6.64 26.91
CA PRO A 121 58.67 -5.67 25.91
C PRO A 121 59.82 -6.08 24.95
N THR A 122 60.18 -5.20 23.99
CA THR A 122 61.59 -4.78 23.64
C THR A 122 61.71 -3.97 22.33
N SER A 123 62.13 -2.69 22.50
CA SER A 123 63.06 -1.82 21.75
C SER A 123 63.86 -2.35 20.53
N GLU A 124 63.94 -1.62 19.40
CA GLU A 124 64.95 -0.58 19.04
C GLU A 124 64.89 -0.16 17.54
N GLU A 125 65.41 1.04 17.26
CA GLU A 125 65.30 1.87 16.05
C GLU A 125 66.19 1.47 14.83
N ALA A 126 65.79 1.93 13.63
CA ALA A 126 66.54 2.82 12.71
C ALA A 126 66.73 2.39 11.23
N SER A 127 66.44 3.38 10.36
CA SER A 127 67.05 3.70 9.04
C SER A 127 66.38 3.27 7.71
N LEU A 128 65.57 4.20 7.19
CA LEU A 128 65.72 4.96 5.94
C LEU A 128 66.00 4.25 4.57
N SER A 129 65.09 4.61 3.64
CA SER A 129 65.26 4.86 2.19
C SER A 129 65.00 3.71 1.22
N GLY A 130 63.95 3.89 0.40
CA GLY A 130 63.76 3.14 -0.84
C GLY A 130 62.41 3.42 -1.51
N ASP A 131 62.41 4.37 -2.43
CA ASP A 131 61.57 4.48 -3.63
C ASP A 131 60.03 4.39 -3.53
N ALA A 132 59.40 5.52 -3.84
CA ALA A 132 57.99 5.62 -4.13
C ALA A 132 57.64 4.95 -5.46
N THR A 133 56.69 4.01 -5.42
CA THR A 133 55.73 3.79 -6.50
C THR A 133 54.41 3.52 -5.80
N PRO A 134 53.40 4.41 -5.91
CA PRO A 134 52.06 4.07 -5.47
C PRO A 134 51.60 2.95 -6.40
N SER A 135 51.66 1.71 -5.91
CA SER A 135 50.85 0.65 -6.46
C SER A 135 49.43 1.05 -6.10
N GLU A 136 48.68 1.55 -7.09
CA GLU A 136 47.24 1.62 -7.01
C GLU A 136 46.77 0.17 -6.78
N GLU A 137 46.62 -0.21 -5.51
CA GLU A 137 45.58 -1.16 -5.17
C GLU A 137 44.30 -0.49 -5.66
N VAL A 138 43.86 -0.92 -6.84
CA VAL A 138 42.45 -0.92 -7.17
C VAL A 138 41.84 -1.78 -6.08
N THR A 139 41.47 -1.14 -4.97
CA THR A 139 40.41 -1.62 -4.11
C THR A 139 39.29 -1.88 -5.08
N THR A 140 39.09 -3.15 -5.39
CA THR A 140 37.87 -3.59 -6.03
C THR A 140 36.84 -3.23 -4.98
N GLU A 141 36.18 -2.08 -5.15
CA GLU A 141 34.89 -1.85 -4.51
C GLU A 141 34.14 -3.14 -4.79
N GLU A 142 33.75 -3.85 -3.73
CA GLU A 142 32.79 -4.93 -3.88
C GLU A 142 31.64 -4.28 -4.64
N GLU A 143 31.53 -4.63 -5.91
CA GLU A 143 30.36 -4.35 -6.71
C GLU A 143 29.28 -5.19 -6.02
N THR A 144 28.66 -4.62 -4.99
CA THR A 144 27.43 -5.15 -4.42
C THR A 144 26.50 -5.22 -5.63
N GLY A 145 26.23 -6.45 -6.08
CA GLY A 145 25.43 -6.67 -7.25
C GLY A 145 24.11 -5.95 -7.02
N SER A 146 23.75 -5.06 -7.93
CA SER A 146 22.50 -4.30 -7.86
C SER A 146 21.33 -5.27 -7.68
N GLU A 147 20.60 -5.14 -6.58
CA GLU A 147 19.32 -5.81 -6.35
C GLU A 147 18.20 -5.29 -7.26
N VAL A 148 18.39 -4.15 -7.95
CA VAL A 148 17.45 -3.67 -8.97
C VAL A 148 17.17 -4.75 -10.02
N GLY A 149 15.88 -5.04 -10.25
CA GLY A 149 15.39 -6.09 -11.14
C GLY A 149 15.23 -7.45 -10.45
N MET A 150 15.58 -7.58 -9.18
CA MET A 150 15.23 -8.72 -8.34
C MET A 150 13.87 -8.51 -7.70
N CYS A 151 13.23 -9.61 -7.32
CA CYS A 151 11.94 -9.60 -6.65
C CYS A 151 12.02 -10.12 -5.22
N LEU A 152 10.99 -9.81 -4.43
CA LEU A 152 10.75 -10.30 -3.08
C LEU A 152 9.43 -11.10 -3.07
N PRO A 153 9.37 -12.21 -2.31
CA PRO A 153 8.14 -12.98 -2.19
C PRO A 153 7.15 -12.45 -1.14
N TYR A 154 7.51 -11.37 -0.43
CA TYR A 154 6.73 -10.76 0.65
C TYR A 154 6.99 -9.26 0.71
N GLU A 155 6.11 -8.51 1.37
CA GLU A 155 6.37 -7.10 1.69
C GLU A 155 7.43 -7.02 2.81
N PRO A 156 8.61 -6.40 2.54
CA PRO A 156 9.69 -6.38 3.50
C PRO A 156 9.36 -5.49 4.69
N VAL A 157 9.51 -6.03 5.90
CA VAL A 157 9.17 -5.34 7.16
C VAL A 157 10.39 -4.61 7.69
N ILE A 158 10.20 -3.36 8.13
CA ILE A 158 11.22 -2.60 8.86
C ILE A 158 11.30 -3.19 10.28
N ALA A 159 12.41 -3.87 10.59
CA ALA A 159 12.60 -4.50 11.89
C ALA A 159 12.91 -3.47 13.00
N GLU A 160 12.45 -3.74 14.23
CA GLU A 160 12.64 -2.83 15.39
C GLU A 160 14.12 -2.58 15.74
N ASP A 161 15.02 -3.50 15.38
CA ASP A 161 16.47 -3.37 15.58
C ASP A 161 17.20 -2.82 14.35
N GLY A 162 16.46 -2.40 13.31
CA GLY A 162 16.96 -1.77 12.08
C GLY A 162 17.63 -2.73 11.10
N TYR A 163 18.09 -3.88 11.58
CA TYR A 163 18.48 -5.01 10.75
C TYR A 163 17.20 -5.72 10.32
N GLY A 164 16.64 -5.35 9.17
CA GLY A 164 15.58 -6.11 8.52
C GLY A 164 15.88 -7.62 8.48
N ASP A 165 14.88 -8.43 8.15
CA ASP A 165 15.01 -9.89 8.01
C ASP A 165 16.06 -10.35 6.96
N GLY A 166 16.70 -9.41 6.27
CA GLY A 166 17.49 -9.64 5.08
C GLY A 166 16.54 -9.81 3.91
N LEU A 167 16.72 -9.02 2.85
CA LEU A 167 15.89 -9.17 1.66
C LEU A 167 16.12 -10.56 1.04
N GLU A 168 15.11 -11.42 1.08
CA GLU A 168 15.13 -12.70 0.36
C GLU A 168 14.89 -12.44 -1.14
N LEU A 169 15.98 -12.22 -1.87
CA LEU A 169 15.93 -11.93 -3.30
C LEU A 169 15.64 -13.21 -4.10
N ILE A 170 14.66 -13.11 -4.99
CA ILE A 170 14.29 -14.13 -5.97
C ILE A 170 14.24 -13.54 -7.38
N GLU A 171 14.30 -14.40 -8.38
CA GLU A 171 14.07 -14.00 -9.77
C GLU A 171 12.60 -13.59 -9.94
N CYS A 172 12.33 -12.48 -10.62
CA CYS A 172 10.96 -12.02 -10.86
C CYS A 172 10.09 -12.96 -11.72
N SER A 173 10.71 -13.99 -12.32
CA SER A 173 9.99 -15.07 -13.00
C SER A 173 9.49 -16.18 -12.07
N ASP A 174 9.87 -16.15 -10.79
CA ASP A 174 9.38 -17.09 -9.80
C ASP A 174 7.87 -16.91 -9.56
N ALA A 175 7.16 -17.99 -9.27
CA ALA A 175 5.73 -17.96 -9.02
C ALA A 175 5.35 -17.23 -7.72
N THR A 176 6.30 -17.05 -6.80
CA THR A 176 6.10 -16.30 -5.56
C THR A 176 6.51 -14.83 -5.67
N ALA A 177 7.03 -14.37 -6.82
CA ALA A 177 7.48 -12.98 -6.99
C ALA A 177 6.33 -11.98 -6.87
N PHE A 178 6.40 -11.14 -5.83
CA PHE A 178 5.31 -10.22 -5.48
C PHE A 178 5.73 -8.74 -5.52
N TRP A 179 6.92 -8.40 -5.02
CA TRP A 179 7.49 -7.04 -5.16
C TRP A 179 8.75 -7.06 -6.03
N GLU A 180 8.89 -6.11 -6.95
CA GLU A 180 10.11 -5.87 -7.73
C GLU A 180 10.88 -4.68 -7.15
N ILE A 181 12.20 -4.81 -6.99
CA ILE A 181 13.09 -3.69 -6.65
C ILE A 181 13.38 -2.92 -7.94
N THR A 182 12.92 -1.67 -8.01
CA THR A 182 12.99 -0.82 -9.21
C THR A 182 14.12 0.22 -9.15
N ALA A 183 14.56 0.57 -7.94
CA ALA A 183 15.73 1.41 -7.69
C ALA A 183 16.27 1.15 -6.28
N GLN A 184 17.54 1.47 -6.07
CA GLN A 184 18.21 1.32 -4.78
C GLN A 184 19.27 2.41 -4.57
N SER A 185 19.59 2.69 -3.31
CA SER A 185 20.76 3.48 -2.92
C SER A 185 21.32 3.00 -1.57
N TYR A 186 22.66 2.93 -1.50
CA TYR A 186 23.41 2.79 -0.24
C TYR A 186 24.04 4.12 0.22
N ASP A 187 23.99 5.16 -0.63
CA ASP A 187 24.46 6.50 -0.29
C ASP A 187 23.33 7.27 0.42
N VAL A 188 22.96 6.78 1.61
CA VAL A 188 21.84 7.28 2.42
C VAL A 188 22.16 7.35 3.91
N SER A 189 23.44 7.23 4.28
CA SER A 189 23.90 7.19 5.69
C SER A 189 23.64 8.47 6.50
N ASP A 190 23.24 9.56 5.85
CA ASP A 190 22.84 10.83 6.47
C ASP A 190 21.32 10.96 6.67
N VAL A 191 20.54 10.01 6.16
CA VAL A 191 19.08 9.97 6.29
C VAL A 191 18.71 9.39 7.65
N ALA A 192 18.05 10.18 8.48
CA ALA A 192 17.72 9.82 9.86
C ALA A 192 16.37 9.07 9.98
N VAL A 193 16.32 8.16 10.95
CA VAL A 193 15.08 7.55 11.44
C VAL A 193 14.80 8.00 12.88
N ASP A 194 13.54 7.89 13.31
CA ASP A 194 13.11 8.14 14.69
C ASP A 194 13.37 6.93 15.60
N ASP A 195 12.96 7.04 16.87
CA ASP A 195 13.15 5.98 17.88
C ASP A 195 12.34 4.71 17.58
N GLU A 196 11.37 4.77 16.66
CA GLU A 196 10.55 3.64 16.19
C GLU A 196 11.07 3.09 14.86
N GLY A 197 12.15 3.65 14.31
CA GLY A 197 12.73 3.24 13.04
C GLY A 197 12.07 3.86 11.82
N ASN A 198 11.13 4.79 11.98
CA ASN A 198 10.48 5.45 10.85
C ASN A 198 11.33 6.59 10.30
N LEU A 199 11.29 6.82 8.99
CA LEU A 199 11.90 8.01 8.39
C LEU A 199 11.37 9.30 9.04
N VAL A 200 12.29 10.17 9.47
CA VAL A 200 11.92 11.49 10.01
C VAL A 200 11.32 12.38 8.92
N ASP A 201 11.77 12.21 7.66
CA ASP A 201 11.17 12.80 6.48
C ASP A 201 11.41 11.93 5.23
N PHE A 202 10.57 12.11 4.21
CA PHE A 202 10.59 11.28 3.00
C PHE A 202 11.44 11.87 1.85
N THR A 203 12.28 12.88 2.10
CA THR A 203 13.01 13.60 1.03
C THR A 203 13.93 12.65 0.25
N ALA A 204 14.67 11.79 0.93
CA ALA A 204 15.57 10.83 0.29
C ALA A 204 14.80 9.77 -0.50
N ALA A 205 13.69 9.27 0.04
CA ALA A 205 12.80 8.33 -0.64
C ALA A 205 12.22 8.94 -1.92
N LYS A 206 11.71 10.17 -1.87
CA LYS A 206 11.18 10.89 -3.03
C LYS A 206 12.26 11.21 -4.06
N ALA A 207 13.48 11.55 -3.62
CA ALA A 207 14.59 11.80 -4.52
C ALA A 207 15.03 10.53 -5.29
N LEU A 208 14.99 9.36 -4.65
CA LEU A 208 15.34 8.08 -5.29
C LEU A 208 14.19 7.53 -6.16
N CYS A 209 12.98 7.50 -5.62
CA CYS A 209 11.85 6.78 -6.21
C CYS A 209 10.91 7.67 -7.05
N GLY A 210 10.95 8.99 -6.85
CA GLY A 210 10.03 9.96 -7.44
C GLY A 210 9.00 10.48 -6.43
N GLU A 211 8.49 11.69 -6.67
CA GLU A 211 7.54 12.38 -5.78
C GLU A 211 6.20 11.64 -5.62
N ASP A 212 5.76 10.96 -6.67
CA ASP A 212 4.49 10.22 -6.69
C ASP A 212 4.68 8.75 -6.29
N TRP A 213 5.89 8.35 -5.89
CA TRP A 213 6.13 6.98 -5.41
C TRP A 213 5.48 6.77 -4.05
N ALA A 214 4.90 5.59 -3.82
CA ALA A 214 4.02 5.29 -2.68
C ALA A 214 2.72 6.11 -2.60
N VAL A 215 2.44 6.98 -3.58
CA VAL A 215 1.10 7.55 -3.76
C VAL A 215 0.24 6.50 -4.45
N LEU A 216 -0.82 6.10 -3.75
CA LEU A 216 -1.74 5.08 -4.24
C LEU A 216 -2.77 5.72 -5.18
N HIS A 217 -2.78 5.30 -6.43
CA HIS A 217 -3.73 5.75 -7.44
C HIS A 217 -4.65 4.60 -7.88
N PRO A 218 -5.98 4.82 -7.97
CA PRO A 218 -6.91 3.81 -8.47
C PRO A 218 -6.48 3.21 -9.81
N GLY A 219 -6.43 1.87 -9.87
CA GLY A 219 -6.03 1.09 -11.04
C GLY A 219 -4.53 0.82 -11.15
N ASP A 220 -3.70 1.48 -10.35
CA ASP A 220 -2.26 1.25 -10.33
C ASP A 220 -1.89 0.10 -9.38
N ALA A 221 -0.89 -0.66 -9.79
CA ALA A 221 -0.21 -1.59 -8.91
C ALA A 221 0.49 -0.81 -7.80
N TRP A 222 0.48 -1.37 -6.58
CA TRP A 222 1.09 -0.70 -5.45
C TRP A 222 2.58 -0.41 -5.69
N SER A 223 3.02 0.73 -5.18
CA SER A 223 4.43 1.09 -5.06
C SER A 223 4.69 1.50 -3.63
N ASN A 224 5.89 1.24 -3.14
CA ASN A 224 6.31 1.63 -1.81
C ASN A 224 7.84 1.77 -1.76
N TRP A 225 8.38 2.34 -0.69
CA TRP A 225 9.81 2.25 -0.39
C TRP A 225 10.05 1.30 0.78
N HIS A 226 11.22 0.70 0.79
CA HIS A 226 11.72 -0.08 1.92
C HIS A 226 13.13 0.38 2.26
N TYR A 227 13.55 0.24 3.52
CA TYR A 227 14.87 0.61 3.94
C TYR A 227 15.35 -0.25 5.11
N VAL A 228 16.67 -0.38 5.18
CA VAL A 228 17.39 -0.98 6.31
C VAL A 228 18.12 0.16 6.99
N TYR A 229 18.15 0.17 8.33
CA TYR A 229 18.77 1.23 9.09
C TYR A 229 19.62 0.67 10.23
N SER A 230 20.64 1.40 10.62
CA SER A 230 21.39 1.10 11.83
C SER A 230 21.81 2.38 12.51
N SER A 231 21.90 2.34 13.84
CA SER A 231 22.39 3.48 14.63
C SER A 231 21.63 4.80 14.41
N GLY A 232 20.34 4.73 14.05
CA GLY A 232 19.48 5.90 13.82
C GLY A 232 19.56 6.52 12.42
N THR A 233 20.25 5.87 11.48
CA THR A 233 20.36 6.31 10.08
C THR A 233 20.21 5.15 9.10
N LEU A 234 19.84 5.43 7.86
CA LEU A 234 19.69 4.40 6.83
C LEU A 234 21.03 3.78 6.42
N ASP A 235 21.05 2.47 6.24
CA ASP A 235 22.13 1.72 5.60
C ASP A 235 21.82 1.52 4.10
N SER A 236 20.54 1.33 3.76
CA SER A 236 20.09 1.15 2.38
C SER A 236 18.62 1.56 2.20
N LEU A 237 18.28 1.99 0.99
CA LEU A 237 16.95 2.43 0.59
C LEU A 237 16.59 1.82 -0.76
N TYR A 238 15.39 1.29 -0.88
CA TYR A 238 14.88 0.59 -2.05
C TYR A 238 13.51 1.13 -2.46
N CYS A 239 13.29 1.24 -3.77
CA CYS A 239 11.97 1.53 -4.34
C CYS A 239 11.37 0.21 -4.83
N ILE A 240 10.26 -0.21 -4.24
CA ILE A 240 9.60 -1.48 -4.57
C ILE A 240 8.26 -1.25 -5.26
N LYS A 241 7.92 -2.10 -6.22
CA LYS A 241 6.64 -2.06 -6.93
C LYS A 241 6.05 -3.47 -7.00
N ALA A 242 4.76 -3.58 -6.71
CA ALA A 242 4.09 -4.86 -6.82
C ALA A 242 4.07 -5.33 -8.28
N THR A 243 4.32 -6.63 -8.50
CA THR A 243 4.35 -7.24 -9.84
C THR A 243 2.95 -7.30 -10.48
N GLY A 244 1.89 -7.12 -9.68
CA GLY A 244 0.50 -7.32 -10.06
C GLY A 244 0.05 -8.77 -9.96
N ALA A 245 0.94 -9.70 -9.60
CA ALA A 245 0.56 -11.07 -9.29
C ALA A 245 -0.29 -11.12 -8.01
N PRO A 246 -1.23 -12.09 -7.88
CA PRO A 246 -1.93 -12.31 -6.63
C PRO A 246 -0.97 -12.61 -5.48
N ASP A 247 -1.36 -12.25 -4.27
CA ASP A 247 -0.58 -12.58 -3.07
C ASP A 247 -0.39 -14.11 -2.97
N PRO A 248 0.86 -14.62 -2.91
CA PRO A 248 1.13 -16.04 -2.75
C PRO A 248 0.48 -16.67 -1.51
N ALA A 249 0.27 -15.90 -0.43
CA ALA A 249 -0.38 -16.35 0.78
C ALA A 249 -1.92 -16.28 0.68
N GLU A 250 -2.43 -15.28 -0.02
CA GLU A 250 -3.87 -15.01 -0.18
C GLU A 250 -4.21 -14.77 -1.67
N PRO A 251 -4.31 -15.83 -2.50
CA PRO A 251 -4.35 -15.72 -3.96
C PRO A 251 -5.63 -15.09 -4.54
N GLU A 252 -6.60 -14.74 -3.69
CA GLU A 252 -7.78 -13.97 -4.08
C GLU A 252 -7.49 -12.45 -4.09
N ASN A 253 -6.39 -12.02 -3.45
CA ASN A 253 -5.98 -10.63 -3.33
C ASN A 253 -4.97 -10.25 -4.42
N THR A 254 -5.22 -9.14 -5.10
CA THR A 254 -4.27 -8.56 -6.06
C THR A 254 -3.86 -7.14 -5.64
N PRO A 255 -2.57 -6.78 -5.75
CA PRO A 255 -2.01 -5.55 -5.21
C PRO A 255 -2.26 -4.34 -6.13
N TYR A 256 -3.53 -4.10 -6.44
CA TYR A 256 -3.99 -2.94 -7.20
C TYR A 256 -4.95 -2.15 -6.34
N VAL A 257 -4.79 -0.83 -6.33
CA VAL A 257 -5.80 0.06 -5.73
C VAL A 257 -7.09 -0.08 -6.56
N PRO A 258 -8.26 -0.40 -5.97
CA PRO A 258 -9.48 -0.61 -6.73
C PRO A 258 -9.86 0.61 -7.58
N ALA A 259 -10.12 0.39 -8.88
CA ALA A 259 -10.66 1.39 -9.81
C ALA A 259 -12.14 1.14 -10.10
N GLU A 260 -12.77 2.04 -10.88
CA GLU A 260 -14.19 1.89 -11.26
C GLU A 260 -14.47 0.52 -11.91
N GLY A 261 -15.40 -0.23 -11.33
CA GLY A 261 -15.77 -1.58 -11.72
C GLY A 261 -15.08 -2.69 -10.94
N ASP A 262 -14.02 -2.39 -10.19
CA ASP A 262 -13.31 -3.37 -9.37
C ASP A 262 -14.02 -3.63 -8.04
N CYS A 263 -13.83 -4.84 -7.51
CA CYS A 263 -14.35 -5.22 -6.20
C CYS A 263 -13.24 -5.30 -5.17
N PHE A 264 -13.60 -4.99 -3.93
CA PHE A 264 -12.69 -4.98 -2.78
C PHE A 264 -13.45 -5.28 -1.49
N TYR A 265 -12.73 -5.29 -0.38
CA TYR A 265 -13.28 -5.44 0.95
C TYR A 265 -12.62 -4.49 1.93
N ASP A 266 -13.29 -4.25 3.06
CA ASP A 266 -12.74 -3.41 4.12
C ASP A 266 -11.54 -4.11 4.78
N ALA A 267 -10.35 -3.56 4.54
CA ALA A 267 -9.06 -4.05 4.98
C ALA A 267 -8.10 -2.89 5.21
N ASP A 268 -6.99 -3.15 5.91
CA ASP A 268 -5.95 -2.15 6.14
C ASP A 268 -5.18 -1.79 4.85
N SER A 269 -5.34 -2.58 3.78
CA SER A 269 -4.71 -2.37 2.47
C SER A 269 -5.73 -2.40 1.33
N TRP A 270 -5.43 -1.69 0.24
CA TRP A 270 -6.31 -1.54 -0.92
C TRP A 270 -6.27 -2.74 -1.86
N TRP A 271 -6.71 -3.91 -1.41
CA TRP A 271 -6.72 -5.12 -2.22
C TRP A 271 -7.84 -5.07 -3.27
N THR A 272 -7.51 -5.42 -4.50
CA THR A 272 -8.52 -5.73 -5.54
C THR A 272 -8.76 -7.23 -5.56
N VAL A 273 -10.03 -7.63 -5.60
CA VAL A 273 -10.47 -9.03 -5.64
C VAL A 273 -11.43 -9.27 -6.79
N ASP A 274 -11.61 -10.53 -7.20
CA ASP A 274 -12.65 -10.90 -8.16
C ASP A 274 -14.05 -10.62 -7.58
N CYS A 275 -14.92 -9.95 -8.34
CA CYS A 275 -16.28 -9.62 -7.87
C CYS A 275 -17.18 -10.82 -7.57
N GLY A 276 -16.83 -12.03 -8.05
CA GLY A 276 -17.50 -13.28 -7.71
C GLY A 276 -16.92 -13.99 -6.48
N SER A 277 -15.82 -13.48 -5.90
CA SER A 277 -15.22 -14.00 -4.67
C SER A 277 -16.13 -13.78 -3.48
N SER A 278 -16.04 -14.66 -2.48
CA SER A 278 -16.67 -14.43 -1.17
C SER A 278 -16.03 -13.30 -0.35
N LEU A 279 -14.85 -12.81 -0.77
CA LEU A 279 -14.20 -11.65 -0.18
C LEU A 279 -14.82 -10.35 -0.68
N ALA A 280 -15.38 -10.30 -1.90
CA ALA A 280 -15.94 -9.08 -2.47
C ALA A 280 -17.10 -8.56 -1.59
N GLN A 281 -16.89 -7.42 -0.94
CA GLN A 281 -17.91 -6.74 -0.12
C GLN A 281 -18.45 -5.52 -0.86
N TYR A 282 -17.59 -4.82 -1.60
CA TYR A 282 -17.91 -3.57 -2.27
C TYR A 282 -17.45 -3.61 -3.73
N VAL A 283 -18.18 -2.88 -4.58
CA VAL A 283 -17.78 -2.56 -5.96
C VAL A 283 -17.59 -1.06 -6.09
N VAL A 284 -16.49 -0.62 -6.68
CA VAL A 284 -16.25 0.79 -6.95
C VAL A 284 -17.13 1.23 -8.12
N VAL A 285 -18.01 2.19 -7.90
CA VAL A 285 -18.90 2.75 -8.93
C VAL A 285 -18.39 4.07 -9.50
N GLY A 286 -17.35 4.64 -8.90
CA GLY A 286 -16.64 5.79 -9.44
C GLY A 286 -15.51 6.23 -8.51
N THR A 287 -14.62 7.07 -9.04
CA THR A 287 -13.47 7.59 -8.31
C THR A 287 -13.34 9.10 -8.48
N VAL A 288 -12.87 9.79 -7.45
CA VAL A 288 -12.39 11.17 -7.54
C VAL A 288 -10.87 11.15 -7.37
N ILE A 289 -10.14 11.54 -8.42
CA ILE A 289 -8.68 11.61 -8.40
C ILE A 289 -8.23 12.98 -7.90
N ILE A 290 -7.27 12.99 -7.00
CA ILE A 290 -6.64 14.20 -6.48
C ILE A 290 -5.20 14.22 -6.99
N ASP A 291 -4.97 14.96 -8.09
CA ASP A 291 -3.69 15.01 -8.80
C ASP A 291 -2.49 15.36 -7.90
N THR A 292 -2.72 16.11 -6.82
CA THR A 292 -1.71 16.40 -5.80
C THR A 292 -2.29 16.03 -4.45
N PRO A 293 -1.78 14.98 -3.78
CA PRO A 293 -2.35 14.52 -2.52
C PRO A 293 -2.43 15.65 -1.48
N VAL A 294 -3.58 15.75 -0.82
CA VAL A 294 -3.83 16.77 0.22
C VAL A 294 -4.34 16.13 1.50
N ALA A 295 -3.93 16.66 2.65
CA ALA A 295 -4.55 16.31 3.91
C ALA A 295 -6.04 16.70 3.87
N MET A 296 -6.91 15.76 4.22
CA MET A 296 -8.35 15.92 4.13
C MET A 296 -9.01 15.33 5.38
N THR A 297 -9.98 16.05 5.93
CA THR A 297 -10.85 15.51 6.99
C THR A 297 -11.94 14.63 6.38
N GLU A 298 -12.56 13.79 7.21
CA GLU A 298 -13.70 12.95 6.77
C GLU A 298 -14.86 13.78 6.20
N GLU A 299 -15.16 14.96 6.78
CA GLU A 299 -16.20 15.86 6.28
C GLU A 299 -15.84 16.45 4.90
N GLU A 300 -14.59 16.88 4.71
CA GLU A 300 -14.11 17.38 3.42
C GLU A 300 -14.09 16.27 2.34
N ALA A 301 -13.77 15.03 2.73
CA ALA A 301 -13.83 13.88 1.83
C ALA A 301 -15.26 13.53 1.44
N ALA A 302 -16.20 13.56 2.39
CA ALA A 302 -17.62 13.36 2.11
C ALA A 302 -18.16 14.40 1.12
N ASP A 303 -17.78 15.67 1.28
CA ASP A 303 -18.18 16.76 0.37
C ASP A 303 -17.58 16.59 -1.04
N GLN A 304 -16.40 15.97 -1.15
CA GLN A 304 -15.74 15.71 -2.43
C GLN A 304 -16.15 14.40 -3.10
N ALA A 305 -16.74 13.45 -2.36
CA ALA A 305 -17.22 12.15 -2.83
C ALA A 305 -18.44 12.27 -3.78
N THR A 306 -18.22 12.89 -4.93
CA THR A 306 -19.24 13.18 -5.95
C THR A 306 -19.37 12.06 -7.00
N CYS A 307 -18.63 10.96 -6.81
CA CYS A 307 -18.54 9.84 -7.74
C CYS A 307 -19.71 8.84 -7.70
N GLY A 308 -20.72 9.06 -6.84
CA GLY A 308 -21.88 8.16 -6.72
C GLY A 308 -21.77 7.20 -5.54
N GLY A 309 -22.49 6.08 -5.59
CA GLY A 309 -22.45 5.02 -4.57
C GLY A 309 -23.15 5.35 -3.25
N ALA A 310 -23.31 4.33 -2.42
CA ALA A 310 -23.80 4.43 -1.05
C ALA A 310 -22.68 4.73 -0.04
N TRP A 311 -21.44 4.41 -0.39
CA TRP A 311 -20.26 4.47 0.46
C TRP A 311 -19.13 5.24 -0.21
N TYR A 312 -18.21 5.77 0.59
CA TYR A 312 -16.97 6.35 0.11
C TYR A 312 -15.79 6.02 1.03
N TRP A 313 -14.59 5.99 0.46
CA TRP A 313 -13.34 5.76 1.17
C TRP A 313 -12.22 6.67 0.66
N GLN A 314 -11.35 7.10 1.56
CA GLN A 314 -10.16 7.88 1.21
C GLN A 314 -8.98 6.95 0.96
N VAL A 315 -8.37 7.04 -0.21
CA VAL A 315 -7.06 6.44 -0.49
C VAL A 315 -6.01 7.42 -0.03
N THR A 316 -5.23 7.03 0.99
CA THR A 316 -4.22 7.91 1.60
C THR A 316 -2.80 7.41 1.34
N ASP A 317 -1.87 8.34 1.16
CA ASP A 317 -0.43 8.07 1.10
C ASP A 317 0.19 7.92 2.51
N PRO A 318 1.48 7.55 2.62
CA PRO A 318 2.18 7.42 3.90
C PRO A 318 2.26 8.71 4.73
N GLU A 319 2.04 9.88 4.12
CA GLU A 319 1.96 11.18 4.80
C GLU A 319 0.55 11.50 5.31
N GLY A 320 -0.41 10.57 5.14
CA GLY A 320 -1.81 10.73 5.52
C GLY A 320 -2.58 11.69 4.61
N ARG A 321 -2.08 11.96 3.41
CA ARG A 321 -2.73 12.81 2.41
C ARG A 321 -3.60 11.97 1.49
N THR A 322 -4.78 12.45 1.15
CA THR A 322 -5.70 11.76 0.25
C THR A 322 -5.26 11.98 -1.20
N SER A 323 -5.02 10.89 -1.92
CA SER A 323 -4.70 10.86 -3.35
C SER A 323 -5.92 10.54 -4.22
N ALA A 324 -6.91 9.84 -3.67
CA ALA A 324 -8.19 9.58 -4.33
C ALA A 324 -9.31 9.30 -3.33
N ILE A 325 -10.55 9.43 -3.80
CA ILE A 325 -11.74 8.97 -3.09
C ILE A 325 -12.40 7.90 -3.95
N LEU A 326 -12.61 6.71 -3.37
CA LEU A 326 -13.38 5.64 -3.98
C LEU A 326 -14.84 5.80 -3.56
N CYS A 327 -15.77 5.75 -4.50
CA CYS A 327 -17.20 5.62 -4.22
C CYS A 327 -17.64 4.21 -4.59
N GLY A 328 -18.47 3.57 -3.76
CA GLY A 328 -18.90 2.19 -4.00
C GLY A 328 -20.26 1.83 -3.43
N ASP A 329 -20.73 0.67 -3.86
CA ASP A 329 -21.95 0.00 -3.39
C ASP A 329 -21.60 -1.39 -2.86
N ASP A 330 -22.49 -1.98 -2.06
CA ASP A 330 -22.37 -3.39 -1.66
C ASP A 330 -22.52 -4.31 -2.90
N VAL A 331 -21.78 -5.43 -2.93
CA VAL A 331 -21.85 -6.46 -3.99
C VAL A 331 -23.01 -7.43 -3.79
#